data_AF-A0AAV8VLR1-F1
#
_entry.id   AF-A0AAV8VLR1-F1
#
_cell.length_a   1.000
_cell.length_b   1.000
_cell.length_c   1.000
_cell.angle_alpha   90.00
_cell.angle_beta   90.00
_cell.angle_gamma   90.00
#
_symmetry.space_group_name_H-M   'P 1'
#
loop_
_entity.id
_entity.type
_entity.pdbx_description
1 polymer ?
#
loop_
_entity_poly.entity_id
_entity_poly.type
_entity_poly.pdbx_seq_one_letter_code
_entity_poly.pdbx_strand_id
1 'polypeptide(L)'
;MSSETITSLSSTIVKTTEEAVKLVKTKEEIISQVNLVKGNVKLLETAIKSIIGSQEQTENPFRLEGNLALLKYYLAKLQYLLHESKVLHLKVNINNFSPLKGGTSTYVSLPDFISRKRAVINVKNNDSFCFLWAVVSARYPAKNKHPERITSYPHFKDVLKYDSIQFPIKLNDIKKFEKLNGLCINLYCIEKKNVLPLSLSEYRNSNREPINLLVLSTENSNNNSSPEFSKERTLFHFAWIKKMSALLSKQLSSHGHKTFICYRCLNHFSSDGLLKKHLIYCNNMNKCALKLPKESDKILQFKHFSYKEKVPFAIYADLESILEPCESLGADNGKTVNYQNHTAFSVAYYLKCSYDDSLSSFKLYRNHDCISWFISELKDIAFNLIAHQDCNLNYQNSFNIPVVFHNLSGYDSNFIMKHGNWFCRSNSVTPGTEVQLRFIDSYRFMSSSLDKLSSYLEDEKKTIVRAHCNTDKEFNLLTRKGVFPYDYIDSWERFTETCLPSKTNFYWDFKLSDTPSRITNLDDINYIATYISYLPFVNLGT
;
A
#
# COMPACT_ATOMS: atom_id res chain seq x y z
N MET A 1 -24.41 -23.89 59.57
CA MET A 1 -24.44 -23.56 58.13
C MET A 1 -23.85 -22.17 58.00
N SER A 2 -22.66 -22.04 57.39
CA SER A 2 -22.02 -20.73 57.19
C SER A 2 -22.92 -19.87 56.31
N SER A 3 -23.36 -18.70 56.79
CA SER A 3 -24.10 -17.74 55.96
C SER A 3 -23.20 -17.32 54.79
N GLU A 4 -23.60 -17.64 53.55
CA GLU A 4 -22.91 -17.15 52.37
C GLU A 4 -22.98 -15.62 52.33
N THR A 5 -21.82 -14.97 52.27
CA THR A 5 -21.73 -13.51 52.13
C THR A 5 -22.05 -13.10 50.70
N ILE A 6 -22.55 -11.89 50.51
CA ILE A 6 -22.84 -11.28 49.20
C ILE A 6 -21.54 -11.21 48.38
N THR A 7 -20.41 -10.97 49.05
CA THR A 7 -19.07 -11.01 48.44
C THR A 7 -18.72 -12.40 47.86
N SER A 8 -19.06 -13.50 48.55
CA SER A 8 -18.84 -14.86 48.05
C SER A 8 -19.73 -15.16 46.84
N LEU A 9 -21.02 -14.87 46.94
CA LEU A 9 -22.01 -15.05 45.88
C LEU A 9 -21.64 -14.27 44.62
N SER A 10 -21.25 -13.00 44.75
CA SER A 10 -20.81 -12.18 43.61
C SER A 10 -19.55 -12.71 42.92
N SER A 11 -18.62 -13.29 43.69
CA SER A 11 -17.40 -13.90 43.14
C SER A 11 -17.74 -15.17 42.33
N THR A 12 -18.69 -15.99 42.81
CA THR A 12 -19.20 -17.15 42.06
C THR A 12 -19.90 -16.71 40.78
N ILE A 13 -20.76 -15.69 40.84
CA ILE A 13 -21.47 -15.15 39.66
C ILE A 13 -20.47 -14.67 38.59
N VAL A 14 -19.41 -13.96 38.98
CA VAL A 14 -18.36 -13.51 38.04
C VAL A 14 -17.69 -14.71 37.38
N LYS A 15 -17.30 -15.73 38.16
CA LYS A 15 -16.63 -16.93 37.63
C LYS A 15 -17.53 -17.71 36.66
N THR A 16 -18.79 -17.92 37.01
CA THR A 16 -19.75 -18.58 36.12
C THR A 16 -20.03 -17.76 34.87
N THR A 17 -20.08 -16.42 34.98
CA THR A 17 -20.22 -15.52 33.82
C THR A 17 -19.02 -15.63 32.89
N GLU A 18 -17.80 -15.67 33.44
CA GLU A 18 -16.58 -15.84 32.65
C GLU A 18 -16.60 -17.16 31.86
N GLU A 19 -16.96 -18.27 32.50
CA GLU A 19 -17.06 -19.58 31.86
C GLU A 19 -18.15 -19.60 30.78
N ALA A 20 -19.33 -19.04 31.08
CA ALA A 20 -20.43 -18.94 30.13
C ALA A 20 -20.04 -18.12 28.89
N VAL A 21 -19.37 -16.97 29.07
CA VAL A 21 -18.92 -16.10 27.97
C VAL A 21 -17.93 -16.82 27.03
N LYS A 22 -17.13 -17.78 27.53
CA LYS A 22 -16.21 -18.58 26.71
C LYS A 22 -16.93 -19.64 25.85
N LEU A 23 -18.15 -20.04 26.23
CA LEU A 23 -18.88 -21.15 25.60
C LEU A 23 -19.93 -20.70 24.59
N VAL A 24 -20.27 -19.41 24.55
CA VAL A 24 -21.31 -18.86 23.66
C VAL A 24 -20.87 -18.95 22.20
N LYS A 25 -21.73 -19.49 21.32
CA LYS A 25 -21.43 -19.66 19.89
C LYS A 25 -22.48 -19.04 18.97
N THR A 26 -23.74 -18.95 19.40
CA THR A 26 -24.84 -18.45 18.57
C THR A 26 -25.34 -17.08 19.04
N LYS A 27 -25.95 -16.33 18.12
CA LYS A 27 -26.48 -14.98 18.39
C LYS A 27 -27.54 -15.01 19.48
N GLU A 28 -28.40 -16.02 19.48
CA GLU A 28 -29.47 -16.24 20.47
C GLU A 28 -28.88 -16.48 21.87
N GLU A 29 -27.82 -17.28 21.97
CA GLU A 29 -27.11 -17.52 23.23
C GLU A 29 -26.46 -16.22 23.74
N ILE A 30 -25.85 -15.41 22.86
CA ILE A 30 -25.27 -14.11 23.25
C ILE A 30 -26.37 -13.19 23.79
N ILE A 31 -27.52 -13.09 23.13
CA ILE A 31 -28.67 -12.28 23.60
C ILE A 31 -29.11 -12.74 25.00
N SER A 32 -29.24 -14.05 25.20
CA SER A 32 -29.63 -14.63 26.49
C SER A 32 -28.62 -14.25 27.59
N GLN A 33 -27.33 -14.40 27.33
CA GLN A 33 -26.26 -14.04 28.27
C GLN A 33 -26.21 -12.54 28.56
N VAL A 34 -26.42 -11.67 27.56
CA VAL A 34 -26.51 -10.21 27.77
C VAL A 34 -27.61 -9.87 28.79
N ASN A 35 -28.78 -10.49 28.67
CA ASN A 35 -29.89 -10.24 29.59
C ASN A 35 -29.59 -10.73 31.01
N LEU A 36 -28.96 -11.89 31.13
CA LEU A 36 -28.58 -12.49 32.41
C LEU A 36 -27.53 -11.63 33.13
N VAL A 37 -26.47 -11.22 32.43
CA VAL A 37 -25.43 -10.35 33.01
C VAL A 37 -25.98 -8.97 33.36
N LYS A 38 -26.88 -8.39 32.54
CA LYS A 38 -27.58 -7.13 32.90
C LYS A 38 -28.37 -7.26 34.21
N GLY A 39 -29.05 -8.39 34.42
CA GLY A 39 -29.75 -8.69 35.67
C GLY A 39 -28.79 -8.72 36.86
N ASN A 40 -27.68 -9.45 36.72
CA ASN A 40 -26.66 -9.58 37.77
C ASN A 40 -26.00 -8.24 38.12
N VAL A 41 -25.70 -7.40 37.12
CA VAL A 41 -25.18 -6.03 37.33
C VAL A 41 -26.16 -5.21 38.16
N LYS A 42 -27.46 -5.20 37.82
CA LYS A 42 -28.47 -4.46 38.58
C LYS A 42 -28.61 -4.94 40.02
N LEU A 43 -28.60 -6.26 40.22
CA LEU A 43 -28.68 -6.86 41.55
C LEU A 43 -27.49 -6.43 42.42
N LEU A 44 -26.28 -6.50 41.86
CA LEU A 44 -25.06 -6.13 42.58
C LEU A 44 -24.97 -4.62 42.86
N GLU A 45 -25.39 -3.77 41.92
CA GLU A 45 -25.50 -2.31 42.16
C GLU A 45 -26.49 -1.98 43.29
N THR A 46 -27.58 -2.73 43.38
CA THR A 46 -28.58 -2.54 44.45
C THR A 46 -28.04 -3.02 45.79
N ALA A 47 -27.35 -4.17 45.81
CA ALA A 47 -26.70 -4.70 47.00
C ALA A 47 -25.62 -3.75 47.54
N ILE A 48 -24.74 -3.23 46.68
CA ILE A 48 -23.72 -2.25 47.07
C ILE A 48 -24.34 -0.99 47.68
N LYS A 49 -25.41 -0.45 47.06
CA LYS A 49 -26.13 0.71 47.61
C LYS A 49 -26.75 0.44 48.98
N SER A 50 -27.29 -0.77 49.19
CA SER A 50 -27.87 -1.18 50.47
C SER A 50 -26.80 -1.29 51.57
N ILE A 51 -25.65 -1.88 51.25
CA ILE A 51 -24.53 -2.11 52.18
C ILE A 51 -23.87 -0.79 52.60
N ILE A 52 -23.71 0.15 51.66
CA ILE A 52 -23.18 1.50 51.97
C ILE A 52 -24.11 2.26 52.95
N GLY A 53 -25.41 1.96 52.93
CA GLY A 53 -26.40 2.56 53.83
C GLY A 53 -26.49 1.92 55.22
N SER A 54 -26.01 0.68 55.42
CA SER A 54 -26.28 -0.11 56.63
C SER A 54 -25.10 -0.26 57.62
N GLN A 55 -23.89 0.24 57.32
CA GLN A 55 -22.69 0.07 58.16
C GLN A 55 -22.42 -1.40 58.60
N GLU A 56 -22.80 -2.38 57.79
CA GLU A 56 -22.54 -3.79 58.09
C GLU A 56 -21.05 -4.13 57.85
N GLN A 57 -20.33 -4.51 58.93
CA GLN A 57 -18.89 -4.81 58.93
C GLN A 57 -18.50 -6.17 58.31
N THR A 58 -19.46 -6.96 57.83
CA THR A 58 -19.24 -8.35 57.36
C THR A 58 -18.96 -8.48 55.87
N GLU A 59 -19.19 -7.42 55.07
CA GLU A 59 -19.01 -7.43 53.62
C GLU A 59 -17.77 -6.62 53.21
N ASN A 60 -17.15 -6.98 52.08
CA ASN A 60 -15.98 -6.27 51.54
C ASN A 60 -16.40 -5.38 50.35
N PRO A 61 -16.58 -4.06 50.55
CA PRO A 61 -17.10 -3.17 49.51
C PRO A 61 -16.20 -3.09 48.28
N PHE A 62 -14.88 -3.08 48.47
CA PHE A 62 -13.91 -3.05 47.37
C PHE A 62 -14.01 -4.27 46.47
N ARG A 63 -14.24 -5.44 47.06
CA ARG A 63 -14.38 -6.69 46.30
C ARG A 63 -15.70 -6.75 45.54
N LEU A 64 -16.78 -6.20 46.10
CA LEU A 64 -18.06 -6.05 45.42
C LEU A 64 -17.97 -5.07 44.24
N GLU A 65 -17.29 -3.94 44.41
CA GLU A 65 -17.04 -2.98 43.32
C GLU A 65 -16.16 -3.59 42.22
N GLY A 66 -15.12 -4.35 42.58
CA GLY A 66 -14.30 -5.10 41.61
C GLY A 66 -15.11 -6.13 40.82
N ASN A 67 -15.96 -6.90 41.50
CA ASN A 67 -16.86 -7.86 40.85
C ASN A 67 -17.88 -7.17 39.94
N LEU A 68 -18.40 -6.01 40.34
CA LEU A 68 -19.28 -5.19 39.50
C LEU A 68 -18.57 -4.70 38.24
N ALA A 69 -17.32 -4.26 38.34
CA ALA A 69 -16.52 -3.85 37.20
C ALA A 69 -16.30 -5.01 36.20
N LEU A 70 -15.99 -6.21 36.72
CA LEU A 70 -15.86 -7.42 35.91
C LEU A 70 -17.17 -7.78 35.18
N LEU A 71 -18.31 -7.72 35.86
CA LEU A 71 -19.62 -7.97 35.21
C LEU A 71 -19.95 -6.93 34.14
N LYS A 72 -19.64 -5.65 34.38
CA LYS A 72 -19.81 -4.58 33.37
C LYS A 72 -18.89 -4.81 32.16
N TYR A 73 -17.67 -5.29 32.37
CA TYR A 73 -16.77 -5.69 31.29
C TYR A 73 -17.35 -6.84 30.46
N TYR A 74 -17.81 -7.93 31.08
CA TYR A 74 -18.41 -9.04 30.35
C TYR A 74 -19.68 -8.64 29.61
N LEU A 75 -20.49 -7.75 30.20
CA LEU A 75 -21.66 -7.19 29.54
C LEU A 75 -21.27 -6.41 28.27
N ALA A 76 -20.28 -5.52 28.36
CA ALA A 76 -19.79 -4.76 27.20
C ALA A 76 -19.26 -5.70 26.10
N LYS A 77 -18.51 -6.74 26.49
CA LYS A 77 -18.00 -7.78 25.57
C LYS A 77 -19.14 -8.51 24.85
N LEU A 78 -20.17 -8.97 25.57
CA LEU A 78 -21.33 -9.65 24.99
C LEU A 78 -22.17 -8.73 24.09
N GLN A 79 -22.36 -7.46 24.48
CA GLN A 79 -23.06 -6.48 23.65
C GLN A 79 -22.30 -6.16 22.36
N TYR A 80 -20.97 -6.15 22.40
CA TYR A 80 -20.13 -6.01 21.22
C TYR A 80 -20.25 -7.22 20.27
N LEU A 81 -20.26 -8.45 20.81
CA LEU A 81 -20.50 -9.66 20.00
C LEU A 81 -21.89 -9.65 19.32
N LEU A 82 -22.86 -8.93 19.88
CA LEU A 82 -24.19 -8.71 19.27
C LEU A 82 -24.17 -7.72 18.10
N HIS A 83 -23.21 -6.79 18.10
CA HIS A 83 -23.07 -5.75 17.09
C HIS A 83 -22.16 -6.26 15.96
N GLU A 84 -22.73 -6.44 14.77
CA GLU A 84 -21.94 -6.67 13.55
C GLU A 84 -20.88 -5.57 13.41
N SER A 85 -19.61 -5.91 13.64
CA SER A 85 -18.51 -4.95 13.65
C SER A 85 -18.23 -4.50 12.22
N LYS A 86 -18.72 -3.30 11.90
CA LYS A 86 -18.50 -2.58 10.63
C LYS A 86 -17.11 -1.95 10.61
N VAL A 87 -16.35 -2.21 9.54
CA VAL A 87 -15.08 -1.54 9.28
C VAL A 87 -15.35 -0.07 8.93
N LEU A 88 -14.79 0.87 9.71
CA LEU A 88 -15.04 2.30 9.58
C LEU A 88 -14.16 2.97 8.49
N HIS A 89 -12.92 2.51 8.30
CA HIS A 89 -12.02 3.04 7.28
C HIS A 89 -10.92 2.06 6.86
N LEU A 90 -10.73 1.85 5.55
CA LEU A 90 -9.55 1.21 4.95
C LEU A 90 -8.80 2.27 4.13
N LYS A 91 -7.63 2.71 4.62
CA LYS A 91 -6.79 3.69 3.90
C LYS A 91 -5.78 2.99 3.00
N VAL A 92 -6.13 2.79 1.73
CA VAL A 92 -5.16 2.35 0.72
C VAL A 92 -4.45 3.58 0.14
N ASN A 93 -3.20 3.80 0.54
CA ASN A 93 -2.37 4.84 -0.07
C ASN A 93 -1.76 4.31 -1.36
N ILE A 94 -2.50 4.46 -2.46
CA ILE A 94 -2.01 4.18 -3.81
C ILE A 94 -1.32 5.44 -4.31
N ASN A 95 -0.03 5.35 -4.67
CA ASN A 95 0.62 6.44 -5.39
C ASN A 95 -0.08 6.61 -6.74
N ASN A 96 -0.74 7.75 -6.91
CA ASN A 96 -1.52 8.03 -8.10
C ASN A 96 -0.55 8.23 -9.28
N PHE A 97 -0.39 7.23 -10.15
CA PHE A 97 0.04 7.49 -11.51
C PHE A 97 -1.10 8.28 -12.14
N SER A 98 -0.95 9.60 -12.20
CA SER A 98 -1.88 10.48 -12.92
C SER A 98 -1.33 10.66 -14.33
N PRO A 99 -1.65 9.77 -15.29
CA PRO A 99 -1.49 10.15 -16.68
C PRO A 99 -2.30 11.43 -16.87
N LEU A 100 -1.79 12.42 -17.59
CA LEU A 100 -2.51 13.66 -17.89
C LEU A 100 -3.94 13.29 -18.32
N LYS A 101 -4.90 13.44 -17.40
CA LYS A 101 -6.29 13.02 -17.63
C LYS A 101 -6.84 13.89 -18.75
N GLY A 102 -7.66 13.31 -19.62
CA GLY A 102 -8.19 13.92 -20.84
C GLY A 102 -9.05 15.16 -20.60
N GLY A 103 -8.39 16.26 -20.23
CA GLY A 103 -8.98 17.58 -20.05
C GLY A 103 -9.16 18.32 -21.37
N THR A 104 -9.87 19.43 -21.34
CA THR A 104 -10.08 20.26 -22.52
C THR A 104 -8.80 21.04 -22.82
N SER A 105 -8.31 20.95 -24.06
CA SER A 105 -7.01 21.49 -24.47
C SER A 105 -7.15 22.89 -25.08
N THR A 106 -7.27 23.92 -24.25
CA THR A 106 -7.49 25.32 -24.69
C THR A 106 -6.48 26.28 -24.03
N TYR A 107 -6.57 27.58 -24.26
CA TYR A 107 -5.64 28.56 -23.69
C TYR A 107 -5.64 28.55 -22.15
N VAL A 108 -4.44 28.46 -21.56
CA VAL A 108 -4.18 28.65 -20.13
C VAL A 108 -3.06 29.68 -20.00
N SER A 109 -3.24 30.66 -19.10
CA SER A 109 -2.24 31.71 -18.87
C SER A 109 -0.96 31.14 -18.25
N LEU A 110 0.19 31.74 -18.58
CA LEU A 110 1.45 31.38 -17.94
C LEU A 110 1.47 31.87 -16.48
N PRO A 111 1.97 31.07 -15.53
CA PRO A 111 2.27 31.56 -14.19
C PRO A 111 3.26 32.74 -14.23
N ASP A 112 3.08 33.71 -13.32
CA ASP A 112 3.85 34.96 -13.32
C ASP A 112 5.37 34.77 -13.29
N PHE A 113 5.84 33.74 -12.59
CA PHE A 113 7.28 33.44 -12.47
C PHE A 113 7.89 32.91 -13.77
N ILE A 114 7.07 32.40 -14.69
CA ILE A 114 7.47 31.99 -16.05
C ILE A 114 7.27 33.15 -17.01
N SER A 115 6.12 33.84 -16.96
CA SER A 115 5.77 34.96 -17.84
C SER A 115 6.85 36.06 -17.81
N ARG A 116 7.31 36.44 -16.61
CA ARG A 116 8.37 37.45 -16.41
C ARG A 116 9.70 37.13 -17.09
N LYS A 117 10.00 35.84 -17.36
CA LYS A 117 11.25 35.43 -18.00
C LYS A 117 11.27 35.68 -19.50
N ARG A 118 10.11 35.96 -20.12
CA ARG A 118 9.95 36.14 -21.58
C ARG A 118 10.62 35.03 -22.41
N ALA A 119 10.63 33.82 -21.86
CA ALA A 119 11.31 32.66 -22.41
C ALA A 119 10.38 31.68 -23.12
N VAL A 120 9.06 31.85 -22.92
CA VAL A 120 8.00 30.98 -23.43
C VAL A 120 7.04 31.82 -24.28
N ILE A 121 6.69 31.31 -25.46
CA ILE A 121 5.64 31.86 -26.31
C ILE A 121 4.38 31.06 -26.07
N ASN A 122 3.38 31.73 -25.50
CA ASN A 122 2.08 31.15 -25.21
C ASN A 122 1.07 31.71 -26.23
N VAL A 123 0.67 30.89 -27.20
CA VAL A 123 -0.25 31.29 -28.27
C VAL A 123 -1.69 31.19 -27.75
N LYS A 124 -2.42 32.31 -27.82
CA LYS A 124 -3.81 32.41 -27.38
C LYS A 124 -4.74 31.77 -28.40
N ASN A 125 -5.20 30.57 -28.10
CA ASN A 125 -6.16 29.83 -28.91
C ASN A 125 -7.48 29.58 -28.17
N ASN A 126 -8.59 29.55 -28.94
CA ASN A 126 -9.92 29.27 -28.42
C ASN A 126 -10.45 27.89 -28.88
N ASP A 127 -9.57 27.07 -29.47
CA ASP A 127 -9.87 25.74 -30.02
C ASP A 127 -9.20 24.63 -29.20
N SER A 128 -9.38 23.36 -29.59
CA SER A 128 -8.75 22.20 -28.96
C SER A 128 -7.33 21.90 -29.47
N PHE A 129 -6.75 22.78 -30.28
CA PHE A 129 -5.53 22.52 -31.07
C PHE A 129 -4.29 23.27 -30.54
N CYS A 130 -4.25 23.65 -29.25
CA CYS A 130 -3.11 24.40 -28.70
C CYS A 130 -1.76 23.68 -28.88
N PHE A 131 -1.74 22.34 -28.90
CA PHE A 131 -0.53 21.57 -29.25
C PHE A 131 0.00 21.91 -30.65
N LEU A 132 -0.88 21.96 -31.66
CA LEU A 132 -0.49 22.30 -33.03
C LEU A 132 -0.02 23.74 -33.11
N TRP A 133 -0.73 24.68 -32.48
CA TRP A 133 -0.31 26.08 -32.40
C TRP A 133 1.05 26.25 -31.74
N ALA A 134 1.35 25.50 -30.68
CA ALA A 134 2.66 25.51 -30.04
C ALA A 134 3.77 25.01 -30.98
N VAL A 135 3.53 23.91 -31.70
CA VAL A 135 4.48 23.37 -32.69
C VAL A 135 4.68 24.34 -33.87
N VAL A 136 3.60 24.92 -34.40
CA VAL A 136 3.67 25.94 -35.46
C VAL A 136 4.49 27.14 -34.99
N SER A 137 4.27 27.61 -33.75
CA SER A 137 5.01 28.77 -33.24
C SER A 137 6.51 28.53 -33.16
N ALA A 138 6.93 27.29 -32.92
CA ALA A 138 8.34 26.88 -32.93
C ALA A 138 8.92 26.79 -34.35
N ARG A 139 8.15 26.25 -35.31
CA ARG A 139 8.58 26.09 -36.71
C ARG A 139 8.58 27.40 -37.50
N TYR A 140 7.65 28.29 -37.19
CA TYR A 140 7.47 29.57 -37.87
C TYR A 140 7.49 30.72 -36.85
N PRO A 141 8.63 31.00 -36.19
CA PRO A 141 8.66 32.02 -35.14
C PRO A 141 8.21 33.38 -35.64
N ALA A 142 7.19 33.95 -35.00
CA ALA A 142 6.66 35.26 -35.36
C ALA A 142 7.74 36.34 -35.21
N LYS A 143 7.88 37.18 -36.25
CA LYS A 143 8.80 38.34 -36.27
C LYS A 143 8.14 39.62 -35.75
N ASN A 144 6.84 39.60 -35.49
CA ASN A 144 6.06 40.75 -35.07
C ASN A 144 6.13 40.98 -33.55
N LYS A 145 5.52 42.09 -33.09
CA LYS A 145 5.45 42.46 -31.66
C LYS A 145 4.47 41.60 -30.84
N HIS A 146 3.65 40.77 -31.49
CA HIS A 146 2.54 40.04 -30.88
C HIS A 146 2.61 38.53 -31.17
N PRO A 147 3.67 37.83 -30.73
CA PRO A 147 3.84 36.39 -30.97
C PRO A 147 2.79 35.52 -30.23
N GLU A 148 2.00 36.09 -29.33
CA GLU A 148 0.90 35.41 -28.63
C GLU A 148 -0.35 35.23 -29.49
N ARG A 149 -0.47 35.90 -30.64
CA ARG A 149 -1.67 35.85 -31.50
C ARG A 149 -1.58 34.72 -32.51
N ILE A 150 -2.68 34.00 -32.73
CA ILE A 150 -2.78 32.97 -33.78
C ILE A 150 -2.47 33.55 -35.17
N THR A 151 -2.94 34.76 -35.46
CA THR A 151 -2.75 35.43 -36.77
C THR A 151 -1.29 35.75 -37.10
N SER A 152 -0.39 35.60 -36.13
CA SER A 152 1.05 35.75 -36.33
C SER A 152 1.70 34.54 -37.02
N TYR A 153 0.94 33.47 -37.25
CA TYR A 153 1.41 32.17 -37.74
C TYR A 153 0.59 31.67 -38.92
N PRO A 154 1.19 30.87 -39.84
CA PRO A 154 0.41 30.13 -40.82
C PRO A 154 -0.53 29.14 -40.11
N HIS A 155 -1.67 28.87 -40.73
CA HIS A 155 -2.63 27.94 -40.15
C HIS A 155 -2.04 26.53 -40.11
N PHE A 156 -2.19 25.81 -39.00
CA PHE A 156 -1.55 24.49 -38.81
C PHE A 156 -1.94 23.45 -39.87
N LYS A 157 -3.14 23.57 -40.45
CA LYS A 157 -3.63 22.75 -41.57
C LYS A 157 -2.70 22.74 -42.78
N ASP A 158 -2.06 23.87 -43.07
CA ASP A 158 -1.28 24.02 -44.30
C ASP A 158 0.17 23.54 -44.13
N VAL A 159 0.61 23.36 -42.88
CA VAL A 159 2.04 23.16 -42.54
C VAL A 159 2.33 21.91 -41.72
N LEU A 160 1.31 21.24 -41.16
CA LEU A 160 1.46 20.04 -40.34
C LEU A 160 0.51 18.93 -40.80
N LYS A 161 1.01 17.69 -40.77
CA LYS A 161 0.25 16.46 -41.06
C LYS A 161 -0.29 15.88 -39.76
N TYR A 162 -1.61 15.86 -39.58
CA TYR A 162 -2.23 15.37 -38.33
C TYR A 162 -3.55 14.62 -38.53
N ASP A 163 -3.91 14.27 -39.77
CA ASP A 163 -5.23 13.69 -40.12
C ASP A 163 -5.53 12.36 -39.40
N SER A 164 -4.50 11.61 -39.02
CA SER A 164 -4.64 10.33 -38.31
C SER A 164 -4.56 10.46 -36.77
N ILE A 165 -4.70 11.67 -36.22
CA ILE A 165 -4.54 11.95 -34.79
C ILE A 165 -5.79 12.64 -34.23
N GLN A 166 -6.30 12.10 -33.14
CA GLN A 166 -7.44 12.68 -32.42
C GLN A 166 -6.96 13.77 -31.46
N PHE A 167 -7.72 14.86 -31.38
CA PHE A 167 -7.46 15.99 -30.48
C PHE A 167 -8.58 16.12 -29.44
N PRO A 168 -8.28 16.47 -28.17
CA PRO A 168 -6.96 16.79 -27.60
C PRO A 168 -5.92 15.68 -27.68
N ILE A 169 -4.68 16.02 -28.03
CA ILE A 169 -3.64 15.01 -28.27
C ILE A 169 -3.28 14.27 -26.97
N LYS A 170 -3.23 12.94 -27.04
CA LYS A 170 -2.75 12.10 -25.93
C LYS A 170 -1.22 12.01 -25.99
N LEU A 171 -0.57 11.89 -24.82
CA LEU A 171 0.90 11.77 -24.75
C LEU A 171 1.45 10.64 -25.63
N ASN A 172 0.75 9.51 -25.72
CA ASN A 172 1.15 8.36 -26.54
C ASN A 172 1.07 8.65 -28.04
N ASP A 173 0.19 9.55 -28.49
CA ASP A 173 0.02 9.90 -29.89
C ASP A 173 1.03 10.95 -30.37
N ILE A 174 1.76 11.61 -29.47
CA ILE A 174 2.84 12.54 -29.81
C ILE A 174 3.94 11.82 -30.58
N LYS A 175 4.28 10.58 -30.22
CA LYS A 175 5.26 9.77 -30.97
C LYS A 175 4.83 9.54 -32.42
N LYS A 176 3.54 9.30 -32.65
CA LYS A 176 2.99 9.17 -34.00
C LYS A 176 3.09 10.49 -34.76
N PHE A 177 2.76 11.60 -34.11
CA PHE A 177 2.87 12.95 -34.68
C PHE A 177 4.31 13.30 -35.08
N GLU A 178 5.29 12.99 -34.21
CA GLU A 178 6.73 13.18 -34.48
C GLU A 178 7.16 12.42 -35.74
N LYS A 179 6.75 11.15 -35.87
CA LYS A 179 7.06 10.32 -37.04
C LYS A 179 6.43 10.86 -38.32
N LEU A 180 5.17 11.29 -38.26
CA LEU A 180 4.43 11.83 -39.42
C LEU A 180 5.03 13.14 -39.95
N ASN A 181 5.53 14.00 -39.06
CA ASN A 181 6.03 15.33 -39.42
C ASN A 181 7.57 15.42 -39.45
N GLY A 182 8.27 14.33 -39.14
CA GLY A 182 9.73 14.32 -39.04
C GLY A 182 10.27 15.27 -37.96
N LEU A 183 9.60 15.35 -36.81
CA LEU A 183 9.91 16.28 -35.72
C LEU A 183 10.55 15.58 -34.51
N CYS A 184 11.21 16.36 -33.66
CA CYS A 184 11.71 15.94 -32.34
C CYS A 184 11.10 16.88 -31.30
N ILE A 185 10.22 16.37 -30.43
CA ILE A 185 9.43 17.15 -29.47
C ILE A 185 9.77 16.72 -28.03
N ASN A 186 10.16 17.69 -27.21
CA ASN A 186 10.35 17.52 -25.77
C ASN A 186 9.22 18.23 -25.04
N LEU A 187 8.63 17.57 -24.06
CA LEU A 187 7.61 18.13 -23.17
C LEU A 187 8.19 18.35 -21.78
N TYR A 188 7.86 19.49 -21.20
CA TYR A 188 8.23 19.85 -19.83
C TYR A 188 6.97 20.22 -19.06
N CYS A 189 6.95 19.95 -17.76
CA CYS A 189 5.89 20.37 -16.84
C CYS A 189 6.45 21.28 -15.75
N ILE A 190 5.54 21.90 -14.98
CA ILE A 190 5.87 22.69 -13.80
C ILE A 190 5.47 21.88 -12.57
N GLU A 191 6.41 21.68 -11.66
CA GLU A 191 6.16 21.08 -10.35
C GLU A 191 6.87 21.90 -9.27
N LYS A 192 6.14 22.36 -8.24
CA LYS A 192 6.69 23.18 -7.12
C LYS A 192 7.57 24.35 -7.60
N LYS A 193 7.11 25.09 -8.61
CA LYS A 193 7.81 26.22 -9.28
C LYS A 193 9.11 25.84 -10.03
N ASN A 194 9.40 24.56 -10.20
CA ASN A 194 10.50 24.07 -11.03
C ASN A 194 9.96 23.50 -12.35
N VAL A 195 10.72 23.68 -13.44
CA VAL A 195 10.44 23.08 -14.74
C VAL A 195 11.18 21.75 -14.83
N LEU A 196 10.44 20.68 -15.15
CA LEU A 196 10.96 19.32 -15.21
C LEU A 196 10.62 18.66 -16.55
N PRO A 197 11.47 17.76 -17.09
CA PRO A 197 11.13 16.99 -18.28
C PRO A 197 9.97 16.05 -17.98
N LEU A 198 8.91 16.13 -18.78
CA LEU A 198 7.73 15.27 -18.68
C LEU A 198 7.79 14.10 -19.68
N SER A 199 8.12 14.41 -20.93
CA SER A 199 8.27 13.42 -22.00
C SER A 199 9.34 13.89 -22.96
N LEU A 200 10.14 12.96 -23.43
CA LEU A 200 11.35 13.23 -24.16
C LEU A 200 11.30 12.40 -25.45
N SER A 201 11.34 13.06 -26.63
CA SER A 201 11.47 12.42 -27.94
C SER A 201 12.53 11.32 -27.97
N GLU A 202 12.26 10.24 -28.70
CA GLU A 202 13.21 9.15 -28.95
C GLU A 202 14.04 9.39 -30.24
N TYR A 203 13.65 10.34 -31.09
CA TYR A 203 14.27 10.62 -32.40
C TYR A 203 15.53 11.51 -32.35
N ARG A 204 16.17 11.65 -31.17
CA ARG A 204 17.23 12.65 -30.90
C ARG A 204 18.56 12.43 -31.62
N ASN A 205 18.79 11.24 -32.17
CA ASN A 205 20.00 10.93 -32.94
C ASN A 205 19.89 11.36 -34.41
N SER A 206 18.72 11.87 -34.82
CA SER A 206 18.63 12.65 -36.05
C SER A 206 19.22 14.03 -35.77
N ASN A 207 20.01 14.62 -36.67
CA ASN A 207 20.62 15.96 -36.55
C ASN A 207 19.57 17.12 -36.49
N ARG A 208 18.42 16.91 -35.86
CA ARG A 208 17.26 17.79 -35.81
C ARG A 208 17.25 18.55 -34.49
N GLU A 209 17.02 19.86 -34.57
CA GLU A 209 16.85 20.69 -33.39
C GLU A 209 15.53 20.32 -32.68
N PRO A 210 15.54 20.04 -31.36
CA PRO A 210 14.35 19.65 -30.64
C PRO A 210 13.41 20.85 -30.38
N ILE A 211 12.13 20.67 -30.66
CA ILE A 211 11.05 21.58 -30.25
C ILE A 211 10.72 21.31 -28.78
N ASN A 212 10.98 22.28 -27.91
CA ASN A 212 10.71 22.17 -26.48
C ASN A 212 9.37 22.84 -26.14
N LEU A 213 8.41 22.08 -25.64
CA LEU A 213 7.07 22.55 -25.25
C LEU A 213 6.88 22.46 -23.74
N LEU A 214 6.20 23.45 -23.18
CA LEU A 214 5.78 23.50 -21.79
C LEU A 214 4.29 23.14 -21.71
N VAL A 215 3.96 22.18 -20.84
CA VAL A 215 2.59 21.77 -20.53
C VAL A 215 2.11 22.55 -19.31
N LEU A 216 0.99 23.26 -19.46
CA LEU A 216 0.32 24.02 -18.41
C LEU A 216 -1.00 23.35 -18.06
N SER A 217 -1.42 23.46 -16.80
CA SER A 217 -2.73 23.01 -16.33
C SER A 217 -3.35 24.04 -15.40
N THR A 218 -4.69 24.07 -15.30
CA THR A 218 -5.40 24.98 -14.39
C THR A 218 -5.12 24.72 -12.91
N GLU A 219 -4.81 23.47 -12.54
CA GLU A 219 -4.40 23.10 -11.18
C GLU A 219 -3.12 23.81 -10.72
N ASN A 220 -2.23 24.16 -11.65
CA ASN A 220 -0.94 24.79 -11.33
C ASN A 220 -1.03 26.31 -11.08
N SER A 221 -2.22 26.91 -11.23
CA SER A 221 -2.43 28.36 -11.07
C SER A 221 -2.90 28.78 -9.68
N ASN A 222 -3.51 27.89 -8.88
CA ASN A 222 -4.06 28.22 -7.57
C ASN A 222 -3.18 27.65 -6.43
N ASN A 223 -2.28 28.48 -5.89
CA ASN A 223 -1.74 28.23 -4.56
C ASN A 223 -2.70 28.84 -3.54
N ASN A 224 -3.22 28.02 -2.62
CA ASN A 224 -3.98 28.37 -1.41
C ASN A 224 -5.52 28.34 -1.48
N SER A 225 -6.11 27.25 -1.95
CA SER A 225 -7.45 26.86 -1.48
C SER A 225 -7.54 25.36 -1.36
N SER A 226 -8.10 24.91 -0.24
CA SER A 226 -8.44 23.53 0.09
C SER A 226 -9.11 22.80 -1.08
N PRO A 227 -8.95 21.47 -1.21
CA PRO A 227 -9.59 20.71 -2.27
C PRO A 227 -11.08 20.54 -1.93
N GLU A 228 -11.88 21.58 -2.16
CA GLU A 228 -13.32 21.40 -2.31
C GLU A 228 -13.59 20.70 -3.65
N PHE A 229 -14.45 19.70 -3.59
CA PHE A 229 -14.85 18.82 -4.68
C PHE A 229 -15.71 19.58 -5.71
N SER A 230 -15.13 20.49 -6.49
CA SER A 230 -15.76 21.01 -7.70
C SER A 230 -15.33 20.17 -8.91
N LYS A 231 -16.29 19.62 -9.65
CA LYS A 231 -16.12 18.90 -10.94
C LYS A 231 -15.67 19.87 -12.06
N GLU A 232 -14.73 20.76 -11.83
CA GLU A 232 -14.20 21.59 -12.90
C GLU A 232 -13.30 20.75 -13.80
N ARG A 233 -13.60 20.76 -15.11
CA ARG A 233 -12.78 20.09 -16.12
C ARG A 233 -11.39 20.71 -16.10
N THR A 234 -10.37 19.91 -15.80
CA THR A 234 -8.98 20.35 -15.88
C THR A 234 -8.69 20.82 -17.31
N LEU A 235 -8.23 22.06 -17.46
CA LEU A 235 -7.80 22.58 -18.75
C LEU A 235 -6.30 22.38 -18.88
N PHE A 236 -5.84 22.01 -20.08
CA PHE A 236 -4.42 21.87 -20.39
C PHE A 236 -4.04 22.73 -21.58
N HIS A 237 -2.81 23.24 -21.58
CA HIS A 237 -2.28 24.07 -22.66
C HIS A 237 -0.83 23.75 -22.98
N PHE A 238 -0.44 23.84 -24.25
CA PHE A 238 0.94 23.68 -24.70
C PHE A 238 1.49 25.04 -25.14
N ALA A 239 2.65 25.42 -24.61
CA ALA A 239 3.34 26.65 -24.98
C ALA A 239 4.78 26.34 -25.44
N TRP A 240 5.31 27.12 -26.38
CA TRP A 240 6.65 26.88 -26.91
C TRP A 240 7.73 27.52 -26.03
N ILE A 241 8.71 26.73 -25.60
CA ILE A 241 9.90 27.21 -24.90
C ILE A 241 10.92 27.72 -25.92
N LYS A 242 10.86 29.03 -26.20
CA LYS A 242 11.77 29.71 -27.13
C LYS A 242 13.21 29.83 -26.59
N LYS A 243 13.38 30.02 -25.28
CA LYS A 243 14.71 30.21 -24.66
C LYS A 243 14.87 29.37 -23.40
N MET A 244 15.35 28.13 -23.53
CA MET A 244 15.51 27.21 -22.41
C MET A 244 16.44 27.74 -21.31
N SER A 245 17.58 28.34 -21.68
CA SER A 245 18.52 28.92 -20.71
C SER A 245 17.92 30.05 -19.89
N ALA A 246 17.17 30.95 -20.53
CA ALA A 246 16.46 32.01 -19.82
C ALA A 246 15.38 31.46 -18.88
N LEU A 247 14.64 30.42 -19.33
CA LEU A 247 13.61 29.76 -18.54
C LEU A 247 14.18 29.14 -17.26
N LEU A 248 15.33 28.45 -17.36
CA LEU A 248 15.89 27.66 -16.26
C LEU A 248 16.93 28.41 -15.42
N SER A 249 17.35 29.61 -15.82
CA SER A 249 18.37 30.45 -15.14
C SER A 249 18.28 30.40 -13.60
N LYS A 250 17.17 30.88 -13.02
CA LYS A 250 16.95 30.91 -11.56
C LYS A 250 16.84 29.52 -10.90
N GLN A 251 16.48 28.48 -11.66
CA GLN A 251 16.37 27.11 -11.13
C GLN A 251 17.74 26.45 -11.02
N LEU A 252 18.69 26.84 -11.88
CA LEU A 252 19.98 26.17 -12.02
C LEU A 252 21.14 26.93 -11.38
N SER A 253 21.10 28.27 -11.37
CA SER A 253 22.21 29.10 -10.92
C SER A 253 21.73 30.46 -10.38
N SER A 254 22.42 30.96 -9.36
CA SER A 254 22.30 32.35 -8.88
C SER A 254 23.06 33.35 -9.75
N HIS A 255 23.95 32.88 -10.62
CA HIS A 255 24.83 33.70 -11.46
C HIS A 255 24.23 33.94 -12.86
N GLY A 256 24.40 35.15 -13.38
CA GLY A 256 23.78 35.64 -14.62
C GLY A 256 24.49 35.28 -15.93
N HIS A 257 25.43 34.33 -15.94
CA HIS A 257 26.19 33.98 -17.14
C HIS A 257 25.41 33.05 -18.08
N LYS A 258 25.79 33.06 -19.38
CA LYS A 258 25.22 32.15 -20.38
C LYS A 258 25.58 30.69 -20.02
N THR A 259 24.57 29.87 -19.76
CA THR A 259 24.72 28.45 -19.45
C THR A 259 24.27 27.57 -20.61
N PHE A 260 25.02 26.50 -20.88
CA PHE A 260 24.66 25.45 -21.82
C PHE A 260 23.94 24.34 -21.06
N ILE A 261 22.74 23.93 -21.49
CA ILE A 261 21.89 23.04 -20.69
C ILE A 261 21.63 21.76 -21.47
N CYS A 262 21.79 20.63 -20.78
CA CYS A 262 21.32 19.34 -21.30
C CYS A 262 19.80 19.25 -21.16
N TYR A 263 19.07 19.18 -22.27
CA TYR A 263 17.61 19.08 -22.29
C TYR A 263 17.05 17.77 -21.67
N ARG A 264 17.91 16.78 -21.38
CA ARG A 264 17.50 15.53 -20.75
C ARG A 264 17.55 15.58 -19.23
N CYS A 265 18.72 15.87 -18.67
CA CYS A 265 18.95 15.87 -17.22
C CYS A 265 18.83 17.26 -16.59
N LEU A 266 18.70 18.31 -17.41
CA LEU A 266 18.71 19.72 -17.02
C LEU A 266 19.99 20.17 -16.29
N ASN A 267 21.07 19.39 -16.34
CA ASN A 267 22.38 19.86 -15.91
C ASN A 267 22.87 21.00 -16.81
N HIS A 268 23.62 21.93 -16.21
CA HIS A 268 24.18 23.07 -16.90
C HIS A 268 25.71 22.99 -16.94
N PHE A 269 26.27 23.59 -17.99
CA PHE A 269 27.70 23.58 -18.30
C PHE A 269 28.14 25.00 -18.70
N SER A 270 29.40 25.31 -18.42
CA SER A 270 29.99 26.61 -18.74
C SER A 270 30.32 26.77 -20.23
N SER A 271 30.43 25.67 -20.99
CA SER A 271 30.74 25.69 -22.42
C SER A 271 29.99 24.61 -23.22
N ASP A 272 29.81 24.86 -24.51
CA ASP A 272 29.20 23.90 -25.46
C ASP A 272 30.01 22.60 -25.57
N GLY A 273 31.34 22.69 -25.51
CA GLY A 273 32.22 21.53 -25.57
C GLY A 273 32.01 20.57 -24.39
N LEU A 274 31.78 21.10 -23.18
CA LEU A 274 31.46 20.29 -22.00
C LEU A 274 30.08 19.64 -22.12
N LEU A 275 29.09 20.36 -22.65
CA LEU A 275 27.77 19.80 -22.94
C LEU A 275 27.88 18.63 -23.94
N LYS A 276 28.63 18.79 -25.03
CA LYS A 276 28.86 17.73 -26.03
C LYS A 276 29.49 16.48 -25.41
N LYS A 277 30.52 16.64 -24.58
CA LYS A 277 31.11 15.52 -23.82
C LYS A 277 30.09 14.84 -22.92
N HIS A 278 29.29 15.62 -22.19
CA HIS A 278 28.23 15.09 -21.34
C HIS A 278 27.17 14.31 -22.12
N LEU A 279 26.76 14.77 -23.29
CA LEU A 279 25.71 14.12 -24.10
C LEU A 279 26.08 12.69 -24.50
N ILE A 280 27.36 12.39 -24.75
CA ILE A 280 27.85 11.04 -25.07
C ILE A 280 27.46 10.05 -23.96
N TYR A 281 27.76 10.40 -22.70
CA TYR A 281 27.46 9.55 -21.55
C TYR A 281 25.99 9.63 -21.14
N CYS A 282 25.40 10.83 -21.18
CA CYS A 282 24.02 11.07 -20.79
C CYS A 282 23.04 10.27 -21.64
N ASN A 283 23.30 10.14 -22.94
CA ASN A 283 22.45 9.37 -23.87
C ASN A 283 22.45 7.88 -23.54
N ASN A 284 23.61 7.31 -23.19
CA ASN A 284 23.80 5.88 -22.98
C ASN A 284 23.30 5.39 -21.60
N MET A 285 23.34 6.24 -20.57
CA MET A 285 23.20 5.78 -19.18
C MET A 285 21.81 5.99 -18.55
N ASN A 286 21.07 7.05 -18.91
CA ASN A 286 19.98 7.56 -18.05
C ASN A 286 18.61 7.60 -18.70
N LYS A 287 17.74 6.59 -18.60
CA LYS A 287 16.36 6.67 -19.14
C LYS A 287 15.53 7.86 -18.59
N CYS A 288 15.87 8.39 -17.42
CA CYS A 288 15.23 9.54 -16.75
C CYS A 288 16.26 10.53 -16.16
N ALA A 289 15.81 11.70 -15.71
CA ALA A 289 16.69 12.67 -15.03
C ALA A 289 17.19 12.10 -13.69
N LEU A 290 18.48 11.77 -13.62
CA LEU A 290 19.12 11.23 -12.42
C LEU A 290 19.44 12.37 -11.44
N LYS A 291 18.62 12.53 -10.40
CA LYS A 291 18.92 13.44 -9.30
C LYS A 291 19.66 12.66 -8.22
N LEU A 292 20.99 12.81 -8.18
CA LEU A 292 21.77 12.26 -7.09
C LEU A 292 21.46 13.03 -5.79
N PRO A 293 21.44 12.36 -4.63
CA PRO A 293 21.38 13.05 -3.36
C PRO A 293 22.55 14.05 -3.27
N LYS A 294 22.33 15.19 -2.62
CA LYS A 294 23.43 16.10 -2.28
C LYS A 294 24.38 15.40 -1.31
N GLU A 295 25.62 15.86 -1.17
CA GLU A 295 26.55 15.32 -0.15
C GLU A 295 25.96 15.32 1.26
N SER A 296 25.10 16.29 1.58
CA SER A 296 24.35 16.34 2.85
C SER A 296 23.25 15.29 2.98
N ASP A 297 22.76 14.75 1.86
CA ASP A 297 21.64 13.80 1.75
C ASP A 297 22.09 12.42 1.25
N LYS A 298 23.40 12.21 1.08
CA LYS A 298 23.98 10.96 0.55
C LYS A 298 23.72 9.74 1.44
N ILE A 299 23.54 10.00 2.74
CA ILE A 299 23.17 9.00 3.73
C ILE A 299 21.73 9.29 4.14
N LEU A 300 20.83 8.37 3.78
CA LEU A 300 19.49 8.30 4.35
C LEU A 300 19.63 7.86 5.80
N GLN A 301 19.69 8.83 6.70
CA GLN A 301 19.65 8.59 8.14
C GLN A 301 18.39 9.20 8.74
N PHE A 302 17.81 8.50 9.71
CA PHE A 302 16.76 9.07 10.55
C PHE A 302 17.33 10.30 11.27
N LYS A 303 16.79 11.49 11.01
CA LYS A 303 17.31 12.73 11.62
C LYS A 303 16.94 12.88 13.10
N HIS A 304 15.97 12.08 13.55
CA HIS A 304 15.26 12.24 14.81
C HIS A 304 15.15 10.89 15.55
N PHE A 305 16.29 10.23 15.80
CA PHE A 305 16.32 8.95 16.51
C PHE A 305 15.70 9.02 17.91
N SER A 306 15.86 10.15 18.60
CA SER A 306 15.29 10.41 19.93
C SER A 306 13.76 10.48 19.95
N TYR A 307 13.12 10.63 18.79
CA TYR A 307 11.66 10.68 18.64
C TYR A 307 11.10 9.37 18.07
N LYS A 308 11.89 8.30 18.04
CA LYS A 308 11.41 6.98 17.64
C LYS A 308 10.65 6.36 18.79
N GLU A 309 9.35 6.19 18.61
CA GLU A 309 8.52 5.37 19.48
C GLU A 309 8.44 3.96 18.88
N LYS A 310 8.84 2.95 19.67
CA LYS A 310 8.72 1.56 19.24
C LYS A 310 7.23 1.23 19.23
N VAL A 311 6.72 0.76 18.09
CA VAL A 311 5.30 0.40 17.99
C VAL A 311 5.01 -0.71 19.01
N PRO A 312 3.96 -0.58 19.85
CA PRO A 312 3.68 -1.55 20.90
C PRO A 312 3.35 -2.94 20.34
N PHE A 313 2.56 -3.00 19.26
CA PHE A 313 2.14 -4.23 18.61
C PHE A 313 2.38 -4.16 17.09
N ALA A 314 2.85 -5.25 16.51
CA ALA A 314 2.95 -5.40 15.06
C ALA A 314 2.52 -6.82 14.65
N ILE A 315 1.81 -6.94 13.55
CA ILE A 315 1.35 -8.22 13.01
C ILE A 315 2.14 -8.49 11.74
N TYR A 316 2.80 -9.64 11.65
CA TYR A 316 3.47 -10.12 10.43
C TYR A 316 2.65 -11.28 9.89
N ALA A 317 2.21 -11.21 8.65
CA ALA A 317 1.30 -12.21 8.09
C ALA A 317 1.72 -12.64 6.69
N ASP A 318 1.30 -13.85 6.32
CA ASP A 318 1.56 -14.48 5.03
C ASP A 318 0.37 -15.38 4.64
N LEU A 319 0.09 -15.48 3.33
CA LEU A 319 -0.99 -16.30 2.78
C LEU A 319 -0.45 -17.30 1.76
N GLU A 320 -1.07 -18.47 1.71
CA GLU A 320 -0.85 -19.45 0.65
C GLU A 320 -2.15 -19.73 -0.11
N SER A 321 -2.04 -20.00 -1.41
CA SER A 321 -3.20 -20.24 -2.27
C SER A 321 -3.09 -21.52 -3.10
N ILE A 322 -4.23 -22.15 -3.32
CA ILE A 322 -4.46 -23.22 -4.30
C ILE A 322 -4.45 -22.59 -5.69
N LEU A 323 -3.85 -23.28 -6.65
CA LEU A 323 -3.77 -22.85 -8.05
C LEU A 323 -4.72 -23.66 -8.93
N GLU A 324 -6.00 -23.31 -8.87
CA GLU A 324 -7.06 -23.97 -9.64
C GLU A 324 -6.88 -23.71 -11.15
N PRO A 325 -6.78 -24.73 -12.02
CA PRO A 325 -6.71 -24.53 -13.46
C PRO A 325 -7.98 -23.86 -13.98
N CYS A 326 -7.85 -22.85 -14.85
CA CYS A 326 -9.01 -22.26 -15.51
C CYS A 326 -9.40 -23.09 -16.75
N GLU A 327 -10.60 -23.69 -16.73
CA GLU A 327 -11.13 -24.50 -17.85
C GLU A 327 -11.51 -23.64 -19.09
N SER A 328 -11.67 -22.33 -18.93
CA SER A 328 -12.06 -21.41 -20.01
C SER A 328 -10.86 -20.96 -20.86
N LEU A 329 -10.26 -21.88 -21.61
CA LEU A 329 -9.39 -21.57 -22.75
C LEU A 329 -10.19 -21.13 -24.00
N GLY A 330 -11.34 -20.47 -23.80
CA GLY A 330 -12.33 -20.20 -24.82
C GLY A 330 -12.55 -18.72 -25.07
N ALA A 331 -12.03 -18.23 -26.20
CA ALA A 331 -12.55 -17.13 -27.00
C ALA A 331 -12.90 -15.82 -26.26
N ASP A 332 -11.89 -15.04 -25.89
CA ASP A 332 -12.04 -13.59 -25.85
C ASP A 332 -10.84 -12.94 -26.55
N ASN A 333 -11.11 -11.91 -27.36
CA ASN A 333 -10.15 -11.21 -28.23
C ASN A 333 -9.08 -10.38 -27.46
N GLY A 334 -8.64 -10.85 -26.29
CA GLY A 334 -7.59 -10.25 -25.45
C GLY A 334 -6.24 -10.94 -25.65
N LYS A 335 -5.14 -10.16 -25.64
CA LYS A 335 -3.76 -10.67 -25.73
C LYS A 335 -3.27 -11.40 -24.45
N THR A 336 -4.17 -11.72 -23.51
CA THR A 336 -3.84 -12.28 -22.19
C THR A 336 -4.85 -13.37 -21.86
N VAL A 337 -4.33 -14.56 -21.59
CA VAL A 337 -5.12 -15.74 -21.19
C VAL A 337 -4.91 -15.95 -19.69
N ASN A 338 -5.99 -15.99 -18.93
CA ASN A 338 -5.93 -16.36 -17.51
C ASN A 338 -5.89 -17.89 -17.41
N TYR A 339 -4.82 -18.45 -16.85
CA TYR A 339 -4.58 -19.90 -16.87
C TYR A 339 -4.79 -20.56 -15.49
N GLN A 340 -4.69 -19.82 -14.40
CA GLN A 340 -4.89 -20.28 -13.03
C GLN A 340 -5.73 -19.28 -12.23
N ASN A 341 -6.73 -19.79 -11.51
CA ASN A 341 -7.45 -19.08 -10.48
C ASN A 341 -6.78 -19.36 -9.13
N HIS A 342 -6.49 -18.29 -8.39
CA HIS A 342 -5.85 -18.40 -7.09
C HIS A 342 -6.90 -18.32 -5.99
N THR A 343 -6.95 -19.33 -5.12
CA THR A 343 -7.87 -19.42 -3.98
C THR A 343 -7.07 -19.57 -2.70
N ALA A 344 -7.13 -18.61 -1.78
CA ALA A 344 -6.41 -18.70 -0.51
C ALA A 344 -6.89 -19.89 0.33
N PHE A 345 -5.96 -20.69 0.85
CA PHE A 345 -6.27 -21.86 1.69
C PHE A 345 -5.66 -21.80 3.08
N SER A 346 -4.58 -21.03 3.26
CA SER A 346 -3.85 -20.96 4.51
C SER A 346 -3.44 -19.52 4.78
N VAL A 347 -3.54 -19.13 6.04
CA VAL A 347 -3.06 -17.86 6.57
C VAL A 347 -2.29 -18.12 7.85
N ALA A 348 -1.11 -17.52 7.94
CA ALA A 348 -0.33 -17.48 9.17
C ALA A 348 -0.09 -16.03 9.56
N TYR A 349 -0.13 -15.75 10.86
CA TYR A 349 0.34 -14.48 11.39
C TYR A 349 1.08 -14.63 12.71
N TYR A 350 2.01 -13.71 12.93
CA TYR A 350 2.72 -13.54 14.18
C TYR A 350 2.44 -12.14 14.74
N LEU A 351 1.76 -12.09 15.88
CA LEU A 351 1.58 -10.87 16.67
C LEU A 351 2.82 -10.69 17.55
N LYS A 352 3.55 -9.60 17.36
CA LYS A 352 4.70 -9.20 18.17
C LYS A 352 4.32 -8.04 19.08
N CYS A 353 4.41 -8.26 20.38
CA CYS A 353 4.43 -7.19 21.38
C CYS A 353 5.88 -6.76 21.63
N SER A 354 6.11 -5.45 21.75
CA SER A 354 7.47 -4.89 21.75
C SER A 354 8.08 -4.68 23.13
N TYR A 355 7.27 -4.79 24.19
CA TYR A 355 7.64 -4.59 25.59
C TYR A 355 7.31 -5.79 26.49
N ASP A 356 6.44 -6.70 26.06
CA ASP A 356 6.15 -7.95 26.76
C ASP A 356 5.99 -9.12 25.77
N ASP A 357 6.99 -9.99 25.72
CA ASP A 357 7.01 -11.11 24.79
C ASP A 357 5.94 -12.17 25.10
N SER A 358 5.39 -12.22 26.32
CA SER A 358 4.29 -13.13 26.68
C SER A 358 2.99 -12.83 25.94
N LEU A 359 2.82 -11.58 25.48
CA LEU A 359 1.69 -11.14 24.66
C LEU A 359 1.92 -11.39 23.16
N SER A 360 3.10 -11.92 22.79
CA SER A 360 3.39 -12.28 21.40
C SER A 360 2.87 -13.69 21.11
N SER A 361 2.25 -13.89 19.95
CA SER A 361 1.65 -15.17 19.61
C SER A 361 1.70 -15.46 18.11
N PHE A 362 2.01 -16.71 17.75
CA PHE A 362 1.86 -17.24 16.41
C PHE A 362 0.50 -17.92 16.27
N LYS A 363 -0.22 -17.64 15.17
CA LYS A 363 -1.42 -18.39 14.80
C LYS A 363 -1.39 -18.78 13.33
N LEU A 364 -1.99 -19.93 13.04
CA LEU A 364 -2.05 -20.55 11.73
C LEU A 364 -3.44 -21.14 11.53
N TYR A 365 -4.06 -20.86 10.40
CA TYR A 365 -5.38 -21.36 10.08
C TYR A 365 -5.45 -21.79 8.62
N ARG A 366 -6.08 -22.94 8.38
CA ARG A 366 -6.16 -23.57 7.05
C ARG A 366 -7.57 -24.06 6.79
N ASN A 367 -8.28 -23.38 5.91
CA ASN A 367 -9.63 -23.74 5.49
C ASN A 367 -10.11 -22.78 4.38
N HIS A 368 -11.24 -23.10 3.75
CA HIS A 368 -11.86 -22.28 2.71
C HIS A 368 -12.22 -20.86 3.17
N ASP A 369 -12.50 -20.68 4.46
CA ASP A 369 -12.83 -19.40 5.10
C ASP A 369 -11.62 -18.71 5.74
N CYS A 370 -10.39 -19.10 5.38
CA CYS A 370 -9.17 -18.59 6.03
C CYS A 370 -9.03 -17.07 6.01
N ILE A 371 -9.45 -16.40 4.93
CA ILE A 371 -9.44 -14.94 4.85
C ILE A 371 -10.47 -14.32 5.80
N SER A 372 -11.66 -14.91 5.89
CA SER A 372 -12.72 -14.47 6.81
C SER A 372 -12.29 -14.64 8.27
N TRP A 373 -11.69 -15.79 8.58
CA TRP A 373 -11.09 -16.06 9.89
C TRP A 373 -10.00 -15.05 10.23
N PHE A 374 -9.08 -14.77 9.30
CA PHE A 374 -8.00 -13.80 9.51
C PHE A 374 -8.54 -12.39 9.78
N ILE A 375 -9.56 -11.95 9.03
CA ILE A 375 -10.21 -10.66 9.27
C ILE A 375 -10.87 -10.62 10.65
N SER A 376 -11.50 -11.71 11.11
CA SER A 376 -12.07 -11.79 12.45
C SER A 376 -10.99 -11.69 13.53
N GLU A 377 -9.89 -12.41 13.37
CA GLU A 377 -8.75 -12.38 14.29
C GLU A 377 -8.13 -10.99 14.41
N LEU A 378 -7.98 -10.28 13.29
CA LEU A 378 -7.51 -8.89 13.30
C LEU A 378 -8.45 -7.97 14.08
N LYS A 379 -9.77 -8.19 14.02
CA LYS A 379 -10.75 -7.43 14.82
C LYS A 379 -10.64 -7.77 16.30
N ASP A 380 -10.49 -9.04 16.64
CA ASP A 380 -10.37 -9.49 18.02
C ASP A 380 -9.08 -8.97 18.68
N ILE A 381 -7.96 -8.97 17.94
CA ILE A 381 -6.72 -8.35 18.38
C ILE A 381 -6.94 -6.86 18.63
N ALA A 382 -7.50 -6.13 17.66
CA ALA A 382 -7.75 -4.70 17.82
C ALA A 382 -8.63 -4.41 19.05
N PHE A 383 -9.67 -5.22 19.29
CA PHE A 383 -10.54 -5.09 20.44
C PHE A 383 -9.84 -5.37 21.77
N ASN A 384 -9.13 -6.49 21.88
CA ASN A 384 -8.44 -6.89 23.10
C ASN A 384 -7.35 -5.87 23.49
N LEU A 385 -6.71 -5.23 22.51
CA LEU A 385 -5.70 -4.21 22.75
C LEU A 385 -6.27 -2.89 23.28
N ILE A 386 -7.51 -2.53 22.93
CA ILE A 386 -8.22 -1.38 23.53
C ILE A 386 -8.52 -1.64 25.01
N ALA A 387 -8.76 -2.90 25.37
CA ALA A 387 -9.12 -3.29 26.73
C ALA A 387 -7.93 -3.40 27.71
N HIS A 388 -6.69 -3.36 27.22
CA HIS A 388 -5.51 -3.53 28.07
C HIS A 388 -5.13 -2.20 28.75
N GLN A 389 -5.48 -2.07 30.03
CA GLN A 389 -5.36 -0.85 30.82
C GLN A 389 -3.90 -0.34 30.92
N ASP A 390 -2.93 -1.24 31.02
CA ASP A 390 -1.49 -0.90 31.07
C ASP A 390 -0.94 -0.39 29.71
N CYS A 391 -1.54 -0.81 28.60
CA CYS A 391 -1.19 -0.32 27.26
C CYS A 391 -1.69 1.11 27.05
N ASN A 392 -2.91 1.38 27.52
CA ASN A 392 -3.56 2.69 27.44
C ASN A 392 -2.87 3.75 28.31
N LEU A 393 -2.25 3.34 29.42
CA LEU A 393 -1.48 4.25 30.29
C LEU A 393 -0.11 4.64 29.71
N ASN A 394 0.54 3.72 28.99
CA ASN A 394 1.90 3.91 28.45
C ASN A 394 1.94 4.56 27.06
N TYR A 395 0.90 4.40 26.23
CA TYR A 395 0.89 4.88 24.83
C TYR A 395 -0.29 5.83 24.57
N GLN A 396 -0.06 7.13 24.80
CA GLN A 396 -1.11 8.15 24.76
C GLN A 396 -1.59 8.52 23.34
N ASN A 397 -0.90 8.12 22.26
CA ASN A 397 -1.07 8.79 20.95
C ASN A 397 -1.05 7.92 19.67
N SER A 398 -0.99 6.59 19.70
CA SER A 398 -1.11 5.83 18.44
C SER A 398 -1.81 4.48 18.58
N PHE A 399 -3.10 4.47 18.22
CA PHE A 399 -3.88 3.24 18.03
C PHE A 399 -3.71 2.67 16.61
N ASN A 400 -2.51 2.75 16.04
CA ASN A 400 -2.20 2.23 14.70
C ASN A 400 -1.43 0.91 14.80
N ILE A 401 -2.05 -0.20 14.43
CA ILE A 401 -1.39 -1.51 14.42
C ILE A 401 -0.94 -1.83 12.98
N PRO A 402 0.37 -1.90 12.71
CA PRO A 402 0.85 -2.33 11.41
C PRO A 402 0.60 -3.82 11.18
N VAL A 403 0.01 -4.15 10.04
CA VAL A 403 -0.13 -5.51 9.50
C VAL A 403 0.80 -5.62 8.30
N VAL A 404 1.92 -6.31 8.48
CA VAL A 404 3.03 -6.37 7.53
C VAL A 404 2.94 -7.67 6.73
N PHE A 405 2.89 -7.52 5.42
CA PHE A 405 3.01 -8.58 4.44
C PHE A 405 4.25 -8.31 3.57
N HIS A 406 4.84 -9.35 2.99
CA HIS A 406 5.94 -9.18 2.04
C HIS A 406 5.43 -9.34 0.62
N ASN A 407 5.52 -8.26 -0.18
CA ASN A 407 4.95 -8.21 -1.53
C ASN A 407 3.40 -8.23 -1.56
N LEU A 408 2.77 -7.66 -0.51
CA LEU A 408 1.31 -7.50 -0.39
C LEU A 408 0.63 -7.01 -1.67
N SER A 409 1.18 -5.96 -2.27
CA SER A 409 0.60 -5.31 -3.46
C SER A 409 0.71 -6.17 -4.73
N GLY A 410 1.62 -7.14 -4.74
CA GLY A 410 1.82 -8.05 -5.87
C GLY A 410 0.97 -9.31 -5.80
N TYR A 411 0.48 -9.70 -4.62
CA TYR A 411 -0.18 -10.99 -4.43
C TYR A 411 -1.32 -10.94 -3.41
N ASP A 412 -1.00 -10.89 -2.10
CA ASP A 412 -1.94 -11.13 -1.00
C ASP A 412 -3.12 -10.16 -0.95
N SER A 413 -2.90 -8.92 -1.40
CA SER A 413 -3.94 -7.88 -1.40
C SER A 413 -5.16 -8.27 -2.21
N ASN A 414 -5.01 -9.10 -3.25
CA ASN A 414 -6.12 -9.57 -4.05
C ASN A 414 -7.11 -10.41 -3.24
N PHE A 415 -6.63 -11.29 -2.36
CA PHE A 415 -7.49 -12.12 -1.51
C PHE A 415 -8.24 -11.28 -0.47
N ILE A 416 -7.50 -10.37 0.18
CA ILE A 416 -8.02 -9.49 1.22
C ILE A 416 -9.09 -8.55 0.64
N MET A 417 -8.86 -8.01 -0.56
CA MET A 417 -9.81 -7.10 -1.22
C MET A 417 -11.07 -7.80 -1.70
N LYS A 418 -10.97 -9.04 -2.21
CA LYS A 418 -12.12 -9.84 -2.69
C LYS A 418 -13.10 -10.24 -1.58
N HIS A 419 -12.61 -10.49 -0.36
CA HIS A 419 -13.44 -10.94 0.77
C HIS A 419 -14.07 -9.82 1.60
N GLY A 420 -13.68 -8.56 1.35
CA GLY A 420 -14.25 -7.47 2.11
C GLY A 420 -15.52 -6.92 1.47
N ASN A 421 -16.66 -7.17 2.10
CA ASN A 421 -17.82 -6.29 2.00
C ASN A 421 -17.53 -5.01 2.82
N TRP A 422 -16.79 -4.08 2.24
CA TRP A 422 -16.37 -2.82 2.88
C TRP A 422 -17.47 -1.74 2.81
N PHE A 423 -18.69 -2.00 3.31
CA PHE A 423 -19.77 -1.01 3.34
C PHE A 423 -19.93 -0.33 4.71
N CYS A 424 -19.88 1.00 4.71
CA CYS A 424 -19.75 1.83 5.90
C CYS A 424 -20.91 2.82 6.07
N ARG A 425 -21.61 2.71 7.21
CA ARG A 425 -22.04 3.83 8.08
C ARG A 425 -22.68 3.27 9.34
N SER A 426 -22.20 3.73 10.48
CA SER A 426 -22.96 3.89 11.73
C SER A 426 -22.20 4.91 12.57
N ASN A 427 -22.87 6.01 12.92
CA ASN A 427 -22.32 7.02 13.82
C ASN A 427 -22.34 6.44 15.25
N SER A 428 -21.20 6.34 15.91
CA SER A 428 -21.11 6.26 17.38
C SER A 428 -19.91 7.10 17.81
N VAL A 429 -20.13 8.34 18.27
CA VAL A 429 -20.31 8.72 19.68
C VAL A 429 -19.14 8.27 20.56
N THR A 430 -17.92 8.71 20.25
CA THR A 430 -16.91 9.26 21.18
C THR A 430 -15.55 9.38 20.45
N PRO A 431 -14.92 10.57 20.40
CA PRO A 431 -13.57 10.72 19.86
C PRO A 431 -12.53 10.10 20.81
N GLY A 432 -11.69 9.17 20.33
CA GLY A 432 -10.48 8.71 21.06
C GLY A 432 -10.29 7.21 21.26
N THR A 433 -11.20 6.33 20.81
CA THR A 433 -11.14 4.87 21.05
C THR A 433 -11.05 4.02 19.77
N GLU A 434 -10.65 4.61 18.64
CA GLU A 434 -10.62 3.92 17.35
C GLU A 434 -9.24 3.32 17.05
N VAL A 435 -9.13 1.97 17.07
CA VAL A 435 -7.95 1.26 16.58
C VAL A 435 -7.98 1.13 15.07
N GLN A 436 -6.89 1.56 14.43
CA GLN A 436 -6.69 1.50 13.00
C GLN A 436 -5.65 0.43 12.65
N LEU A 437 -6.07 -0.54 11.84
CA LEU A 437 -5.16 -1.51 11.23
C LEU A 437 -4.53 -0.92 9.98
N ARG A 438 -3.20 -0.93 9.90
CA ARG A 438 -2.46 -0.38 8.76
C ARG A 438 -1.70 -1.48 8.03
N PHE A 439 -2.19 -1.85 6.85
CA PHE A 439 -1.49 -2.80 6.00
C PHE A 439 -0.22 -2.18 5.39
N ILE A 440 0.90 -2.91 5.46
CA ILE A 440 2.22 -2.48 5.00
C ILE A 440 2.80 -3.56 4.08
N ASP A 441 3.23 -3.14 2.89
CA ASP A 441 4.02 -3.97 1.98
C ASP A 441 5.51 -3.76 2.29
N SER A 442 6.13 -4.76 2.94
CA SER A 442 7.54 -4.71 3.31
C SER A 442 8.49 -4.74 2.11
N TYR A 443 8.08 -5.31 0.97
CA TYR A 443 8.91 -5.35 -0.24
C TYR A 443 9.20 -3.95 -0.80
N ARG A 444 8.35 -2.96 -0.50
CA ARG A 444 8.54 -1.56 -0.95
C ARG A 444 9.76 -0.89 -0.33
N PHE A 445 10.23 -1.37 0.82
CA PHE A 445 11.42 -0.85 1.49
C PHE A 445 12.49 -1.92 1.77
N MET A 446 12.17 -3.20 1.56
CA MET A 446 13.11 -4.33 1.53
C MET A 446 12.95 -5.07 0.20
N SER A 447 13.47 -4.49 -0.88
CA SER A 447 13.26 -4.95 -2.26
C SER A 447 14.11 -6.18 -2.63
N SER A 448 13.93 -7.26 -1.88
CA SER A 448 14.59 -8.55 -2.06
C SER A 448 13.68 -9.65 -1.52
N SER A 449 13.82 -10.89 -2.01
CA SER A 449 13.04 -12.02 -1.49
C SER A 449 13.29 -12.27 0.00
N LEU A 450 12.28 -12.79 0.71
CA LEU A 450 12.42 -13.21 2.12
C LEU A 450 13.58 -14.19 2.31
N ASP A 451 13.76 -15.15 1.40
CA ASP A 451 14.89 -16.09 1.35
C ASP A 451 16.25 -15.39 1.42
N LYS A 452 16.42 -14.31 0.64
CA LYS A 452 17.66 -13.54 0.64
C LYS A 452 17.78 -12.65 1.88
N LEU A 453 16.67 -12.08 2.37
CA LEU A 453 16.67 -11.26 3.59
C LEU A 453 16.98 -12.09 4.83
N SER A 454 16.42 -13.29 4.95
CA SER A 454 16.68 -14.21 6.05
C SER A 454 18.11 -14.77 6.01
N SER A 455 18.70 -14.92 4.82
CA SER A 455 20.10 -15.35 4.68
C SER A 455 21.13 -14.38 5.29
N TYR A 456 20.75 -13.10 5.47
CA TYR A 456 21.60 -12.10 6.13
C TYR A 456 21.49 -12.13 7.66
N LEU A 457 20.54 -12.89 8.22
CA LEU A 457 20.39 -13.04 9.67
C LEU A 457 21.20 -14.23 10.15
N GLU A 458 22.09 -13.96 11.11
CA GLU A 458 22.77 -14.97 11.92
C GLU A 458 21.73 -15.81 12.68
N ASP A 459 22.03 -17.09 12.93
CA ASP A 459 21.08 -18.03 13.54
C ASP A 459 20.68 -17.61 14.97
N GLU A 460 21.59 -16.97 15.71
CA GLU A 460 21.34 -16.41 17.04
C GLU A 460 20.25 -15.32 17.02
N LYS A 461 20.05 -14.66 15.86
CA LYS A 461 19.03 -13.61 15.69
C LYS A 461 17.67 -14.17 15.30
N LYS A 462 17.57 -15.46 14.92
CA LYS A 462 16.31 -16.12 14.54
C LYS A 462 15.55 -16.63 15.78
N THR A 463 15.50 -15.82 16.82
CA THR A 463 14.97 -16.17 18.15
C THR A 463 13.51 -16.60 18.11
N ILE A 464 12.69 -15.97 17.27
CA ILE A 464 11.26 -16.31 17.12
C ILE A 464 11.10 -17.72 16.55
N VAL A 465 11.81 -18.05 15.46
CA VAL A 465 11.77 -19.40 14.88
C VAL A 465 12.28 -20.41 15.89
N ARG A 466 13.40 -20.10 16.56
CA ARG A 466 13.99 -20.95 17.59
C ARG A 466 13.02 -21.27 18.74
N ALA A 467 12.24 -20.30 19.18
CA ALA A 467 11.26 -20.49 20.24
C ALA A 467 10.10 -21.46 19.87
N HIS A 468 9.87 -21.68 18.58
CA HIS A 468 8.86 -22.61 18.07
C HIS A 468 9.47 -23.95 17.62
N CYS A 469 10.78 -24.16 17.80
CA CYS A 469 11.46 -25.40 17.46
C CYS A 469 11.82 -26.18 18.74
N ASN A 470 11.60 -27.49 18.73
CA ASN A 470 12.01 -28.37 19.82
C ASN A 470 13.44 -28.87 19.66
N THR A 471 13.97 -28.92 18.43
CA THR A 471 15.29 -29.49 18.13
C THR A 471 16.10 -28.62 17.17
N ASP A 472 17.44 -28.74 17.23
CA ASP A 472 18.35 -28.10 16.26
C ASP A 472 18.09 -28.55 14.82
N LYS A 473 17.71 -29.82 14.64
CA LYS A 473 17.36 -30.37 13.33
C LYS A 473 16.14 -29.67 12.74
N GLU A 474 15.10 -29.50 13.55
CA GLU A 474 13.89 -28.79 13.16
C GLU A 474 14.16 -27.30 12.86
N PHE A 475 14.98 -26.65 13.70
CA PHE A 475 15.40 -25.27 13.46
C PHE A 475 16.17 -25.12 12.14
N ASN A 476 17.11 -26.01 11.85
CA ASN A 476 17.86 -26.01 10.59
C ASN A 476 16.95 -26.30 9.39
N LEU A 477 15.91 -27.12 9.56
CA LEU A 477 14.90 -27.37 8.54
C LEU A 477 13.99 -26.16 8.31
N LEU A 478 13.54 -25.46 9.35
CA LEU A 478 12.63 -24.31 9.19
C LEU A 478 13.34 -23.03 8.70
N THR A 479 14.65 -22.94 8.85
CA THR A 479 15.44 -21.76 8.44
C THR A 479 16.01 -21.84 7.03
N ARG A 480 15.92 -22.99 6.36
CA ARG A 480 16.28 -23.16 4.95
C ARG A 480 15.12 -22.78 4.03
N LYS A 481 15.44 -22.56 2.75
CA LYS A 481 14.43 -22.42 1.71
C LYS A 481 13.64 -23.71 1.54
N GLY A 482 12.33 -23.60 1.68
CA GLY A 482 11.39 -24.69 1.45
C GLY A 482 11.11 -24.93 -0.03
N VAL A 483 10.62 -26.14 -0.33
CA VAL A 483 10.07 -26.51 -1.65
C VAL A 483 8.60 -26.87 -1.43
N PHE A 484 7.70 -26.16 -2.11
CA PHE A 484 6.26 -26.40 -2.05
C PHE A 484 5.72 -26.71 -3.46
N PRO A 485 4.93 -27.78 -3.66
CA PRO A 485 4.50 -28.22 -4.97
C PRO A 485 3.25 -27.44 -5.42
N TYR A 486 3.44 -26.18 -5.79
CA TYR A 486 2.33 -25.28 -6.13
C TYR A 486 1.43 -25.82 -7.25
N ASP A 487 1.99 -26.44 -8.29
CA ASP A 487 1.21 -27.01 -9.40
C ASP A 487 0.42 -28.27 -9.00
N TYR A 488 0.89 -28.98 -7.96
CA TYR A 488 0.19 -30.16 -7.45
C TYR A 488 -1.02 -29.78 -6.59
N ILE A 489 -0.92 -28.65 -5.88
CA ILE A 489 -1.97 -28.14 -5.00
C ILE A 489 -2.95 -27.31 -5.84
N ASP A 490 -3.67 -28.01 -6.71
CA ASP A 490 -4.62 -27.49 -7.67
C ASP A 490 -6.08 -27.56 -7.21
N SER A 491 -6.34 -28.32 -6.14
CA SER A 491 -7.69 -28.49 -5.58
C SER A 491 -7.67 -28.78 -4.07
N TRP A 492 -8.85 -28.68 -3.43
CA TRP A 492 -8.98 -28.97 -2.00
C TRP A 492 -8.81 -30.45 -1.67
N GLU A 493 -9.15 -31.33 -2.62
CA GLU A 493 -9.04 -32.78 -2.48
C GLU A 493 -7.58 -33.21 -2.24
N ARG A 494 -6.60 -32.45 -2.77
CA ARG A 494 -5.16 -32.66 -2.56
C ARG A 494 -4.75 -32.62 -1.10
N PHE A 495 -5.49 -31.90 -0.25
CA PHE A 495 -5.23 -31.87 1.19
C PHE A 495 -5.83 -33.07 1.93
N THR A 496 -6.66 -33.89 1.29
CA THR A 496 -7.24 -35.10 1.89
C THR A 496 -6.45 -36.36 1.55
N GLU A 497 -5.48 -36.27 0.65
CA GLU A 497 -4.58 -37.37 0.30
C GLU A 497 -3.64 -37.73 1.46
N THR A 498 -3.38 -39.02 1.66
CA THR A 498 -2.58 -39.52 2.79
C THR A 498 -1.13 -39.85 2.42
N CYS A 499 -0.75 -39.66 1.16
CA CYS A 499 0.58 -39.94 0.66
C CYS A 499 1.24 -38.69 0.09
N LEU A 500 2.58 -38.65 0.16
CA LEU A 500 3.35 -37.58 -0.46
C LEU A 500 3.17 -37.61 -1.98
N PRO A 501 3.13 -36.45 -2.66
CA PRO A 501 3.15 -36.41 -4.11
C PRO A 501 4.40 -37.12 -4.63
N SER A 502 4.31 -37.75 -5.80
CA SER A 502 5.50 -38.33 -6.43
C SER A 502 6.52 -37.22 -6.73
N LYS A 503 7.81 -37.57 -6.81
CA LYS A 503 8.87 -36.61 -7.12
C LYS A 503 8.56 -35.80 -8.39
N THR A 504 7.92 -36.42 -9.40
CA THR A 504 7.52 -35.78 -10.66
C THR A 504 6.56 -34.60 -10.48
N ASN A 505 5.77 -34.60 -9.41
CA ASN A 505 4.77 -33.55 -9.14
C ASN A 505 5.35 -32.33 -8.41
N PHE A 506 6.63 -32.38 -8.03
CA PHE A 506 7.37 -31.24 -7.48
C PHE A 506 8.14 -30.45 -8.55
N TYR A 507 8.06 -30.84 -9.83
CA TYR A 507 8.75 -30.17 -10.93
C TYR A 507 7.82 -29.17 -11.62
N TRP A 508 8.25 -27.90 -11.65
CA TRP A 508 7.71 -26.89 -12.55
C TRP A 508 8.38 -26.99 -13.92
N ASP A 509 7.58 -27.03 -14.99
CA ASP A 509 8.04 -26.97 -16.37
C ASP A 509 7.71 -25.59 -16.97
N PHE A 510 8.48 -24.55 -16.64
CA PHE A 510 8.46 -23.30 -17.41
C PHE A 510 9.84 -22.66 -17.49
N LYS A 511 10.18 -22.28 -18.72
CA LYS A 511 11.49 -21.83 -19.22
C LYS A 511 11.90 -20.41 -18.78
N LEU A 512 11.60 -19.95 -17.57
CA LEU A 512 11.81 -18.55 -17.15
C LEU A 512 12.35 -18.41 -15.71
N SER A 513 13.41 -19.12 -15.35
CA SER A 513 14.50 -18.62 -14.48
C SER A 513 15.52 -19.74 -14.23
N ASP A 514 16.80 -19.39 -14.28
CA ASP A 514 17.92 -20.27 -13.95
C ASP A 514 17.93 -20.56 -12.44
N THR A 515 17.12 -21.51 -12.00
CA THR A 515 17.42 -22.56 -10.99
C THR A 515 16.11 -23.25 -10.61
N PRO A 516 15.85 -24.50 -11.05
CA PRO A 516 14.74 -25.27 -10.52
C PRO A 516 14.99 -25.52 -9.02
N SER A 517 13.98 -25.30 -8.19
CA SER A 517 13.93 -25.74 -6.80
C SER A 517 13.91 -27.28 -6.78
N ARG A 518 15.09 -27.88 -6.91
CA ARG A 518 15.23 -29.33 -7.04
C ARG A 518 15.03 -29.99 -5.68
N ILE A 519 14.21 -31.04 -5.62
CA ILE A 519 14.36 -32.10 -4.60
C ILE A 519 15.64 -32.87 -4.96
N THR A 520 16.74 -32.48 -4.33
CA THR A 520 18.08 -33.03 -4.55
C THR A 520 18.47 -34.08 -3.51
N ASN A 521 17.91 -34.03 -2.30
CA ASN A 521 18.36 -34.87 -1.20
C ASN A 521 17.23 -35.31 -0.25
N LEU A 522 17.57 -36.19 0.68
CA LEU A 522 16.65 -36.71 1.70
C LEU A 522 16.15 -35.60 2.66
N ASP A 523 16.91 -34.52 2.83
CA ASP A 523 16.52 -33.40 3.68
C ASP A 523 15.42 -32.55 3.05
N ASP A 524 15.33 -32.49 1.72
CA ASP A 524 14.21 -31.88 0.99
C ASP A 524 12.92 -32.68 1.23
N ILE A 525 13.03 -34.02 1.19
CA ILE A 525 11.91 -34.93 1.48
C ILE A 525 11.51 -34.83 2.96
N ASN A 526 12.48 -34.76 3.88
CA ASN A 526 12.21 -34.58 5.30
C ASN A 526 11.60 -33.20 5.60
N TYR A 527 12.05 -32.13 4.91
CA TYR A 527 11.43 -30.81 5.01
C TYR A 527 9.98 -30.86 4.58
N ILE A 528 9.71 -31.45 3.41
CA ILE A 528 8.36 -31.63 2.87
C ILE A 528 7.51 -32.48 3.82
N ALA A 529 8.02 -33.60 4.31
CA ALA A 529 7.33 -34.48 5.25
C ALA A 529 7.07 -33.81 6.61
N THR A 530 8.01 -33.01 7.11
CA THR A 530 7.84 -32.21 8.33
C THR A 530 6.77 -31.14 8.11
N TYR A 531 6.86 -30.38 7.02
CA TYR A 531 5.88 -29.38 6.64
C TYR A 531 4.47 -29.98 6.44
N ILE A 532 4.39 -31.16 5.83
CA ILE A 532 3.17 -31.94 5.62
C ILE A 532 2.67 -32.54 6.94
N SER A 533 3.52 -32.97 7.86
CA SER A 533 3.09 -33.37 9.22
C SER A 533 2.53 -32.20 10.04
N TYR A 534 2.92 -30.96 9.69
CA TYR A 534 2.35 -29.71 10.22
C TYR A 534 1.09 -29.25 9.46
N LEU A 535 0.74 -29.86 8.32
CA LEU A 535 -0.60 -29.76 7.75
C LEU A 535 -1.48 -30.74 8.53
N PRO A 536 -2.63 -30.33 9.08
CA PRO A 536 -3.54 -31.25 9.73
C PRO A 536 -4.18 -32.13 8.65
N PHE A 537 -3.48 -33.17 8.21
CA PHE A 537 -4.12 -34.33 7.61
C PHE A 537 -4.98 -34.94 8.71
N VAL A 538 -6.28 -34.98 8.47
CA VAL A 538 -7.29 -35.49 9.40
C VAL A 538 -6.84 -36.85 9.97
N ASN A 539 -6.74 -36.92 11.30
CA ASN A 539 -6.68 -38.13 12.14
C ASN A 539 -5.92 -39.33 11.57
N LEU A 540 -4.65 -39.49 11.94
CA LEU A 540 -4.10 -40.83 12.15
C LEU A 540 -4.42 -41.25 13.58
N GLY A 541 -5.55 -41.93 13.72
CA GLY A 541 -5.70 -42.90 14.79
C GLY A 541 -4.60 -43.96 14.64
N THR A 542 -4.01 -44.30 15.79
CA THR A 542 -3.14 -45.44 16.13
C THR A 542 -2.85 -46.47 15.04
#